data_AF-A0A0P9DVS4-F1
#
_entry.id   AF-A0A0P9DVS4-F1
#
_cell.length_a   1.000
_cell.length_b   1.000
_cell.length_c   1.000
_cell.angle_alpha   90.00
_cell.angle_beta   90.00
_cell.angle_gamma   90.00
#
_symmetry.space_group_name_H-M   'P 1'
#
loop_
_entity.id
_entity.type
_entity.pdbx_description
1 polymer ?
#
loop_
_entity_poly.entity_id
_entity_poly.type
_entity_poly.pdbx_seq_one_letter_code
_entity_poly.pdbx_strand_id
1 'polypeptide(L)'
;MICHEWITGEEGTYPKELLKKLLEKFTWVINGHMHLYAKGNLNSKNLICLPSLLPSRLRLGKYWTEYYSWEAKAENCICKERVSPFGFIELKIGGEPILHRFDPSVQIINLEIDVTGLNLQKVRARLKQVLDEINGRPDRDKLIVLPAIIGSCPFSASLLEDICRAYETFNIQKIVDMTGKISPFAPKVAAKRPLLTVDQLKEEILRSYPELIKALRKCGISASVTDVREICKTLNENPYILQKCSGPVHQHLTNLLETMTKELENKKIVKDLPTDFIPFLAEQCRKVK
;
A
#
# COMPACT_ATOMS: atom_id res chain seq x y z
N MET A 1 -30.41 -12.25 16.82
CA MET A 1 -29.03 -12.58 17.25
C MET A 1 -28.17 -11.33 17.18
N ILE A 2 -27.34 -11.06 18.19
CA ILE A 2 -26.33 -9.99 18.16
C ILE A 2 -24.96 -10.65 18.04
N CYS A 3 -24.15 -10.20 17.09
CA CYS A 3 -22.81 -10.69 16.85
C CYS A 3 -21.86 -9.50 16.66
N HIS A 4 -20.69 -9.54 17.31
CA HIS A 4 -19.66 -8.51 17.18
C HIS A 4 -18.63 -8.85 16.08
N GLU A 5 -18.72 -10.04 15.50
CA GLU A 5 -17.72 -10.58 14.59
C GLU A 5 -18.02 -10.29 13.12
N TRP A 6 -16.96 -10.37 12.29
CA TRP A 6 -16.99 -9.92 10.91
C TRP A 6 -17.76 -10.88 9.99
N ILE A 7 -19.05 -10.60 9.80
CA ILE A 7 -19.93 -11.24 8.82
C ILE A 7 -19.94 -10.41 7.54
N THR A 8 -18.95 -10.55 6.65
CA THR A 8 -19.05 -10.06 5.25
C THR A 8 -18.74 -11.16 4.25
N GLY A 9 -18.94 -10.90 2.95
CA GLY A 9 -18.80 -11.86 1.85
C GLY A 9 -17.42 -12.51 1.68
N GLU A 10 -16.68 -12.19 0.62
CA GLU A 10 -15.53 -12.99 0.17
C GLU A 10 -14.32 -13.01 1.12
N GLU A 11 -14.22 -12.06 2.05
CA GLU A 11 -13.15 -11.98 3.07
C GLU A 11 -13.66 -12.08 4.52
N GLY A 12 -14.92 -12.44 4.73
CA GLY A 12 -15.48 -12.55 6.08
C GLY A 12 -14.89 -13.72 6.87
N THR A 13 -14.81 -13.55 8.18
CA THR A 13 -14.33 -14.60 9.09
C THR A 13 -15.29 -15.81 9.14
N TYR A 14 -16.56 -15.62 8.76
CA TYR A 14 -17.56 -16.69 8.78
C TYR A 14 -17.93 -17.23 7.40
N PRO A 15 -18.17 -18.57 7.31
CA PRO A 15 -18.72 -19.19 6.10
C PRO A 15 -20.09 -18.63 5.73
N LYS A 16 -20.34 -18.50 4.43
CA LYS A 16 -21.62 -18.00 3.86
C LYS A 16 -22.81 -18.87 4.30
N GLU A 17 -22.57 -20.16 4.50
CA GLU A 17 -23.53 -21.20 4.87
C GLU A 17 -24.01 -21.02 6.32
N LEU A 18 -23.11 -20.58 7.21
CA LEU A 18 -23.48 -20.22 8.58
C LEU A 18 -24.37 -18.98 8.56
N LEU A 19 -23.98 -17.95 7.81
CA LEU A 19 -24.80 -16.74 7.66
C LEU A 19 -26.20 -17.08 7.14
N LYS A 20 -26.30 -17.92 6.11
CA LYS A 20 -27.60 -18.37 5.57
C LYS A 20 -28.48 -19.00 6.65
N LYS A 21 -27.94 -19.95 7.43
CA LYS A 21 -28.67 -20.60 8.54
C LYS A 21 -29.11 -19.60 9.62
N LEU A 22 -28.30 -18.59 9.89
CA LEU A 22 -28.63 -17.55 10.86
C LEU A 22 -29.77 -16.65 10.35
N LEU A 23 -29.72 -16.24 9.07
CA LEU A 23 -30.76 -15.42 8.45
C LEU A 23 -32.10 -16.16 8.34
N GLU A 24 -32.09 -17.49 8.20
CA GLU A 24 -33.31 -18.31 8.18
C GLU A 24 -33.93 -18.47 9.58
N LYS A 25 -33.11 -18.50 10.64
CA LYS A 25 -33.58 -18.77 12.01
C LYS A 25 -33.94 -17.53 12.82
N PHE A 26 -33.34 -16.38 12.52
CA PHE A 26 -33.52 -15.17 13.31
C PHE A 26 -34.26 -14.09 12.53
N THR A 27 -35.25 -13.47 13.20
CA THR A 27 -35.95 -12.28 12.68
C THR A 27 -34.99 -11.16 12.34
N TRP A 28 -33.94 -10.99 13.16
CA TRP A 28 -32.89 -10.01 12.95
C TRP A 28 -31.52 -10.59 13.29
N VAL A 29 -30.56 -10.39 12.38
CA VAL A 29 -29.14 -10.65 12.56
C VAL A 29 -28.42 -9.30 12.62
N ILE A 30 -27.84 -9.00 13.78
CA ILE A 30 -27.23 -7.71 14.09
C ILE A 30 -25.71 -7.88 14.15
N ASN A 31 -24.96 -7.11 13.35
CA ASN A 31 -23.51 -7.19 13.19
C ASN A 31 -22.83 -5.88 13.65
N GLY A 32 -21.98 -5.95 14.68
CA GLY A 32 -21.30 -4.80 15.29
C GLY A 32 -19.95 -4.38 14.68
N HIS A 33 -19.34 -5.17 13.80
CA HIS A 33 -17.93 -5.00 13.42
C HIS A 33 -17.68 -3.87 12.40
N MET A 34 -18.64 -3.61 11.51
CA MET A 34 -18.40 -2.78 10.32
C MET A 34 -18.25 -1.29 10.63
N HIS A 35 -18.69 -0.86 11.81
CA HIS A 35 -18.74 0.54 12.26
C HIS A 35 -19.53 1.48 11.32
N LEU A 36 -20.36 0.91 10.44
CA LEU A 36 -21.20 1.61 9.47
C LEU A 36 -22.60 1.02 9.53
N TYR A 37 -23.60 1.88 9.67
CA TYR A 37 -24.99 1.44 9.57
C TYR A 37 -25.33 1.02 8.15
N ALA A 38 -25.80 -0.21 8.01
CA ALA A 38 -26.39 -0.71 6.77
C ALA A 38 -27.57 -1.61 7.12
N LYS A 39 -28.77 -1.22 6.69
CA LYS A 39 -29.96 -2.07 6.72
C LYS A 39 -30.02 -2.85 5.41
N GLY A 40 -30.28 -4.15 5.48
CA GLY A 40 -30.32 -4.96 4.27
C GLY A 40 -28.94 -5.33 3.74
N ASN A 41 -27.92 -5.39 4.61
CA ASN A 41 -26.55 -5.62 4.17
C ASN A 41 -26.43 -6.96 3.44
N LEU A 42 -25.53 -7.06 2.45
CA LEU A 42 -25.41 -8.23 1.57
C LEU A 42 -26.74 -8.66 0.93
N ASN A 43 -27.58 -7.68 0.57
CA ASN A 43 -28.93 -7.90 0.02
C ASN A 43 -29.87 -8.72 0.91
N SER A 44 -29.59 -8.80 2.22
CA SER A 44 -30.35 -9.60 3.18
C SER A 44 -31.15 -8.69 4.11
N LYS A 45 -32.48 -8.64 3.93
CA LYS A 45 -33.36 -7.68 4.62
C LYS A 45 -33.23 -7.70 6.15
N ASN A 46 -33.02 -8.88 6.74
CA ASN A 46 -32.88 -9.07 8.19
C ASN A 46 -31.43 -8.98 8.70
N LEU A 47 -30.46 -8.63 7.85
CA LEU A 47 -29.08 -8.35 8.26
C LEU A 47 -28.87 -6.84 8.45
N ILE A 48 -28.49 -6.46 9.67
CA ILE A 48 -28.23 -5.08 10.05
C ILE A 48 -26.78 -4.97 10.51
N CYS A 49 -26.03 -4.04 9.92
CA CYS A 49 -24.77 -3.58 10.50
C CYS A 49 -25.04 -2.41 11.44
N LEU A 50 -24.50 -2.49 12.66
CA LEU A 50 -24.62 -1.42 13.64
C LEU A 50 -23.68 -0.26 13.28
N PRO A 51 -24.15 0.99 13.45
CA PRO A 51 -23.27 2.14 13.43
C PRO A 51 -22.26 2.05 14.58
N SER A 52 -21.21 2.85 14.47
CA SER A 52 -20.33 3.12 15.60
C SER A 52 -20.90 4.25 16.46
N LEU A 53 -20.64 4.20 17.77
CA LEU A 53 -20.89 5.35 18.65
C LEU A 53 -19.82 6.43 18.42
N LEU A 54 -18.58 5.98 18.24
CA LEU A 54 -17.39 6.79 18.00
C LEU A 54 -16.45 6.05 17.02
N PRO A 55 -15.64 6.78 16.24
CA PRO A 55 -14.66 6.14 15.36
C PRO A 55 -13.57 5.43 16.18
N SER A 56 -13.36 4.14 15.92
CA SER A 56 -12.30 3.35 16.59
C SER A 56 -10.91 3.65 16.04
N ARG A 57 -10.82 3.79 14.72
CA ARG A 57 -9.65 4.29 13.97
C ARG A 57 -10.15 5.08 12.79
N LEU A 58 -9.64 6.30 12.59
CA LEU A 58 -9.98 7.10 11.43
C LEU A 58 -9.50 6.40 10.16
N ARG A 59 -10.43 6.14 9.24
CA ARG A 59 -10.17 5.53 7.94
C ARG A 59 -10.93 6.31 6.87
N LEU A 60 -10.25 6.59 5.77
CA LEU A 60 -10.85 7.18 4.58
C LEU A 60 -12.09 6.36 4.16
N GLY A 61 -13.11 7.06 3.66
CA GLY A 61 -14.38 6.46 3.20
C GLY A 61 -15.38 6.05 4.29
N LYS A 62 -14.96 5.84 5.55
CA LYS A 62 -15.84 5.25 6.58
C LYS A 62 -16.68 6.25 7.37
N TYR A 63 -16.06 7.26 7.95
CA TYR A 63 -16.67 8.08 9.02
C TYR A 63 -16.91 9.54 8.66
N TRP A 64 -16.68 9.90 7.40
CA TRP A 64 -16.85 11.28 6.95
C TRP A 64 -18.26 11.81 7.17
N THR A 65 -18.40 13.10 7.29
CA THR A 65 -19.68 13.82 7.24
C THR A 65 -19.68 14.78 6.07
N GLU A 66 -18.49 15.20 5.63
CA GLU A 66 -18.26 15.93 4.39
C GLU A 66 -17.19 15.23 3.54
N TYR A 67 -17.35 15.32 2.23
CA TYR A 67 -16.47 14.71 1.24
C TYR A 67 -16.20 15.69 0.12
N TYR A 68 -14.95 16.15 0.06
CA TYR A 68 -14.43 17.01 -0.98
C TYR A 68 -13.76 16.13 -2.04
N SER A 69 -14.17 16.30 -3.29
CA SER A 69 -13.60 15.57 -4.42
C SER A 69 -13.23 16.54 -5.53
N TRP A 70 -12.02 16.41 -6.05
CA TRP A 70 -11.57 17.21 -7.18
C TRP A 70 -11.07 16.32 -8.30
N GLU A 71 -11.95 16.06 -9.26
CA GLU A 71 -11.60 15.28 -10.46
C GLU A 71 -10.52 15.99 -11.29
N ALA A 72 -9.67 15.24 -11.99
CA ALA A 72 -8.54 15.81 -12.71
C ALA A 72 -8.97 16.87 -13.74
N LYS A 73 -10.05 16.58 -14.47
CA LYS A 73 -10.59 17.46 -15.52
C LYS A 73 -11.57 18.52 -15.01
N ALA A 74 -12.01 18.44 -13.76
CA ALA A 74 -12.93 19.41 -13.20
C ALA A 74 -12.23 20.73 -12.88
N GLU A 75 -12.92 21.84 -13.15
CA GLU A 75 -12.45 23.18 -12.82
C GLU A 75 -12.56 23.46 -11.33
N ASN A 76 -13.61 22.94 -10.67
CA ASN A 76 -13.90 23.18 -9.26
C ASN A 76 -13.97 21.88 -8.46
N CYS A 77 -13.74 22.00 -7.16
CA CYS A 77 -13.97 20.92 -6.21
C CYS A 77 -15.48 20.74 -5.94
N ILE A 78 -15.91 19.50 -5.80
CA ILE A 78 -17.29 19.16 -5.41
C ILE A 78 -17.27 18.76 -3.94
N CYS A 79 -18.11 19.42 -3.14
CA CYS A 79 -18.38 19.02 -1.77
C CYS A 79 -19.69 18.23 -1.70
N LYS A 80 -19.66 17.11 -0.99
CA LYS A 80 -20.84 16.29 -0.66
C LYS A 80 -20.94 16.17 0.85
N GLU A 81 -22.15 16.37 1.36
CA GLU A 81 -22.46 16.16 2.76
C GLU A 81 -23.26 14.88 2.95
N ARG A 82 -23.13 14.27 4.11
CA ARG A 82 -24.01 13.18 4.53
C ARG A 82 -24.35 13.30 6.01
N VAL A 83 -25.51 12.75 6.34
CA VAL A 83 -25.94 12.60 7.74
C VAL A 83 -24.92 11.79 8.55
N SER A 84 -24.79 12.15 9.83
CA SER A 84 -23.84 11.54 10.75
C SER A 84 -23.87 10.00 10.68
N PRO A 85 -22.73 9.33 10.45
CA PRO A 85 -22.67 7.87 10.42
C PRO A 85 -22.75 7.26 11.83
N PHE A 86 -22.76 8.09 12.88
CA PHE A 86 -22.75 7.67 14.27
C PHE A 86 -24.15 7.61 14.87
N GLY A 87 -24.38 6.64 15.75
CA GLY A 87 -25.70 6.48 16.36
C GLY A 87 -25.87 5.14 17.05
N PHE A 88 -27.11 4.82 17.39
CA PHE A 88 -27.52 3.53 17.92
C PHE A 88 -28.83 3.07 17.28
N ILE A 89 -29.10 1.77 17.37
CA ILE A 89 -30.33 1.16 16.86
C ILE A 89 -31.24 0.84 18.01
N GLU A 90 -32.47 1.33 17.93
CA GLU A 90 -33.58 0.86 18.77
C GLU A 90 -34.30 -0.26 18.04
N LEU A 91 -34.47 -1.39 18.72
CA LEU A 91 -35.14 -2.57 18.19
C LEU A 91 -36.28 -2.96 19.13
N LYS A 92 -37.52 -2.80 18.67
CA LYS A 92 -38.71 -3.27 19.38
C LYS A 92 -39.08 -4.67 18.91
N ILE A 93 -39.54 -5.52 19.83
CA ILE A 93 -40.02 -6.86 19.47
C ILE A 93 -41.17 -6.73 18.48
N GLY A 94 -41.06 -7.41 17.34
CA GLY A 94 -42.05 -7.34 16.25
C GLY A 94 -42.02 -6.05 15.43
N GLY A 95 -41.11 -5.12 15.74
CA GLY A 95 -40.97 -3.84 15.03
C GLY A 95 -39.78 -3.81 14.07
N GLU A 96 -39.76 -2.76 13.25
CA GLU A 96 -38.62 -2.42 12.40
C GLU A 96 -37.53 -1.70 13.21
N PRO A 97 -36.24 -1.89 12.85
CA PRO A 97 -35.12 -1.19 13.47
C PRO A 97 -35.19 0.32 13.18
N ILE A 98 -35.04 1.13 14.23
CA ILE A 98 -34.99 2.59 14.14
C ILE A 98 -33.57 3.05 14.44
N LEU A 99 -33.00 3.85 13.54
CA LEU A 99 -31.68 4.45 13.74
C LEU A 99 -31.80 5.84 14.37
N HIS A 100 -31.22 5.97 15.55
CA HIS A 100 -31.02 7.24 16.25
C HIS A 100 -29.60 7.72 16.00
N ARG A 101 -29.45 8.85 15.32
CA ARG A 101 -28.14 9.42 14.99
C ARG A 101 -27.68 10.40 16.05
N PHE A 102 -26.37 10.50 16.23
CA PHE A 102 -25.76 11.53 17.06
C PHE A 102 -25.18 12.64 16.20
N ASP A 103 -25.22 13.86 16.71
CA ASP A 103 -24.42 14.95 16.16
C ASP A 103 -23.00 14.83 16.71
N PRO A 104 -21.99 14.59 15.85
CA PRO A 104 -20.64 14.39 16.34
C PRO A 104 -20.05 15.72 16.78
N SER A 105 -19.35 15.71 17.92
CA SER A 105 -18.61 16.87 18.41
C SER A 105 -17.43 17.26 17.51
N VAL A 106 -17.01 16.33 16.64
CA VAL A 106 -15.92 16.49 15.67
C VAL A 106 -16.39 15.96 14.32
N GLN A 107 -16.33 16.79 13.28
CA GLN A 107 -16.66 16.41 11.91
C GLN A 107 -15.43 15.82 11.21
N ILE A 108 -15.66 14.80 10.38
CA ILE A 108 -14.60 14.13 9.64
C ILE A 108 -14.78 14.48 8.16
N ILE A 109 -13.75 15.07 7.57
CA ILE A 109 -13.74 15.51 6.19
C ILE A 109 -12.83 14.58 5.41
N ASN A 110 -13.38 13.89 4.42
CA ASN A 110 -12.54 13.24 3.42
C ASN A 110 -12.22 14.24 2.32
N LEU A 111 -10.96 14.26 1.90
CA LEU A 111 -10.51 15.08 0.79
C LEU A 111 -9.82 14.19 -0.25
N GLU A 112 -10.39 14.07 -1.43
CA GLU A 112 -9.83 13.30 -2.54
C GLU A 112 -9.49 14.20 -3.72
N ILE A 113 -8.24 14.15 -4.16
CA ILE A 113 -7.76 14.88 -5.34
C ILE A 113 -7.30 13.88 -6.39
N ASP A 114 -7.96 13.86 -7.54
CA ASP A 114 -7.52 13.11 -8.70
C ASP A 114 -6.38 13.85 -9.40
N VAL A 115 -5.22 13.20 -9.42
CA VAL A 115 -3.97 13.77 -9.94
C VAL A 115 -3.69 13.36 -11.38
N THR A 116 -4.60 12.64 -12.02
CA THR A 116 -4.41 12.08 -13.37
C THR A 116 -4.12 13.18 -14.40
N GLY A 117 -2.94 13.12 -15.02
CA GLY A 117 -2.52 14.09 -16.03
C GLY A 117 -2.25 15.51 -15.49
N LEU A 118 -2.20 15.68 -14.17
CA LEU A 118 -1.82 16.92 -13.53
C LEU A 118 -0.33 16.93 -13.19
N ASN A 119 0.30 18.10 -13.32
CA ASN A 119 1.65 18.29 -12.79
C ASN A 119 1.61 18.56 -11.28
N LEU A 120 2.76 18.40 -10.61
CA LEU A 120 2.87 18.57 -9.17
C LEU A 120 2.38 19.96 -8.71
N GLN A 121 2.70 21.03 -9.43
CA GLN A 121 2.31 22.40 -9.05
C GLN A 121 0.79 22.60 -9.04
N LYS A 122 0.09 22.05 -10.04
CA LYS A 122 -1.37 22.13 -10.11
C LYS A 122 -2.03 21.32 -8.99
N VAL A 123 -1.48 20.15 -8.65
CA VAL A 123 -1.96 19.34 -7.52
C VAL A 123 -1.73 20.06 -6.20
N ARG A 124 -0.56 20.66 -6.01
CA ARG A 124 -0.23 21.50 -4.85
C ARG A 124 -1.20 22.66 -4.70
N ALA A 125 -1.49 23.38 -5.78
CA ALA A 125 -2.44 24.50 -5.78
C ALA A 125 -3.86 24.04 -5.41
N ARG A 126 -4.34 22.93 -5.97
CA ARG A 126 -5.67 22.36 -5.63
C ARG A 126 -5.76 21.94 -4.17
N LEU A 127 -4.75 21.23 -3.67
CA LEU A 127 -4.70 20.81 -2.27
C LEU A 127 -4.69 22.03 -1.34
N LYS A 128 -3.86 23.02 -1.64
CA LYS A 128 -3.81 24.27 -0.87
C LYS A 128 -5.16 24.98 -0.86
N GLN A 129 -5.80 25.13 -2.02
CA GLN A 129 -7.07 25.83 -2.13
C GLN A 129 -8.18 25.19 -1.28
N VAL A 130 -8.31 23.86 -1.30
CA VAL A 130 -9.33 23.19 -0.48
C VAL A 130 -8.99 23.30 1.01
N LEU A 131 -7.70 23.17 1.37
CA LEU A 131 -7.29 23.34 2.77
C LEU A 131 -7.48 24.77 3.29
N ASP A 132 -7.23 25.79 2.47
CA ASP A 132 -7.49 27.20 2.80
C ASP A 132 -8.99 27.41 3.06
N GLU A 133 -9.86 26.86 2.21
CA GLU A 133 -11.32 26.95 2.34
C GLU A 133 -11.79 26.31 3.64
N ILE A 134 -11.33 25.10 3.95
CA ILE A 134 -11.74 24.39 5.18
C ILE A 134 -11.16 25.08 6.42
N ASN A 135 -9.91 25.54 6.38
CA ASN A 135 -9.25 26.22 7.51
C ASN A 135 -9.86 27.60 7.81
N GLY A 136 -10.50 28.24 6.83
CA GLY A 136 -11.21 29.51 6.99
C GLY A 136 -12.55 29.40 7.71
N ARG A 137 -13.02 28.18 8.01
CA ARG A 137 -14.33 27.96 8.65
C ARG A 137 -14.33 28.34 10.14
N PRO A 138 -15.47 28.82 10.67
CA PRO A 138 -15.61 29.13 12.09
C PRO A 138 -15.55 27.89 13.00
N ASP A 139 -15.84 26.70 12.47
CA ASP A 139 -15.83 25.43 13.20
C ASP A 139 -14.53 24.62 13.02
N ARG A 140 -13.46 25.22 12.45
CA ARG A 140 -12.21 24.52 12.09
C ARG A 140 -11.61 23.64 13.20
N ASP A 141 -11.74 24.07 14.46
CA ASP A 141 -11.17 23.36 15.62
C ASP A 141 -11.91 22.03 15.91
N LYS A 142 -13.06 21.82 15.27
CA LYS A 142 -13.89 20.61 15.34
C LYS A 142 -13.81 19.77 14.08
N LEU A 143 -12.84 20.01 13.19
CA LEU A 143 -12.72 19.29 11.93
C LEU A 143 -11.47 18.39 11.95
N ILE A 144 -11.59 17.21 11.34
CA ILE A 144 -10.44 16.34 11.02
C ILE A 144 -10.45 16.07 9.52
N VAL A 145 -9.36 16.43 8.85
CA VAL A 145 -9.22 16.21 7.41
C VAL A 145 -8.42 14.94 7.14
N LEU A 146 -8.98 14.06 6.30
CA LEU A 146 -8.36 12.84 5.80
C LEU A 146 -8.04 13.05 4.31
N PRO A 147 -6.85 13.58 3.97
CA PRO A 147 -6.47 13.80 2.58
C PRO A 147 -6.03 12.49 1.91
N ALA A 148 -6.43 12.34 0.66
CA ALA A 148 -6.02 11.26 -0.23
C ALA A 148 -5.81 11.78 -1.65
N ILE A 149 -4.81 11.20 -2.32
CA ILE A 149 -4.60 11.43 -3.74
C ILE A 149 -4.92 10.16 -4.51
N ILE A 150 -5.68 10.30 -5.59
CA ILE A 150 -6.18 9.19 -6.40
C ILE A 150 -5.79 9.37 -7.87
N GLY A 151 -6.02 8.34 -8.68
CA GLY A 151 -5.72 8.40 -10.11
C GLY A 151 -4.27 8.00 -10.40
N SER A 152 -3.56 8.76 -11.24
CA SER A 152 -2.23 8.37 -11.70
C SER A 152 -1.25 9.54 -11.84
N CYS A 153 -0.03 9.38 -11.34
CA CYS A 153 0.97 10.45 -11.39
C CYS A 153 2.41 9.92 -11.41
N PRO A 154 3.38 10.76 -11.85
CA PRO A 154 4.80 10.41 -11.86
C PRO A 154 5.56 10.80 -10.58
N PHE A 155 4.88 11.33 -9.57
CA PHE A 155 5.52 11.85 -8.36
C PHE A 155 5.03 11.13 -7.09
N SER A 156 5.81 11.25 -6.01
CA SER A 156 5.46 10.71 -4.70
C SER A 156 4.49 11.63 -3.95
N ALA A 157 3.50 11.06 -3.26
CA ALA A 157 2.60 11.82 -2.38
C ALA A 157 3.35 12.59 -1.27
N SER A 158 4.55 12.11 -0.89
CA SER A 158 5.38 12.76 0.13
C SER A 158 5.76 14.20 -0.24
N LEU A 159 5.75 14.55 -1.53
CA LEU A 159 6.01 15.92 -2.02
C LEU A 159 4.84 16.89 -1.80
N LEU A 160 3.75 16.42 -1.19
CA LEU A 160 2.59 17.22 -0.81
C LEU A 160 2.48 17.35 0.73
N GLU A 161 3.24 16.58 1.50
CA GLU A 161 3.15 16.59 2.97
C GLU A 161 3.53 17.95 3.57
N ASP A 162 4.42 18.70 2.92
CA ASP A 162 4.81 20.05 3.33
C ASP A 162 3.63 21.03 3.30
N ILE A 163 2.68 20.85 2.38
CA ILE A 163 1.46 21.65 2.33
C ILE A 163 0.60 21.38 3.56
N CYS A 164 0.39 20.12 3.92
CA CYS A 164 -0.38 19.78 5.11
C CYS A 164 0.28 20.32 6.39
N ARG A 165 1.62 20.24 6.47
CA ARG A 165 2.38 20.75 7.63
C ARG A 165 2.31 22.26 7.79
N ALA A 166 2.01 23.02 6.73
CA ALA A 166 1.85 24.46 6.82
C ALA A 166 0.63 24.90 7.65
N TYR A 167 -0.29 23.98 7.97
CA TYR A 167 -1.48 24.24 8.79
C TYR A 167 -1.32 23.65 10.19
N GLU A 168 -0.36 24.14 10.98
CA GLU A 168 0.05 23.55 12.27
C GLU A 168 -1.09 23.39 13.30
N THR A 169 -2.08 24.27 13.27
CA THR A 169 -3.23 24.25 14.20
C THR A 169 -4.41 23.42 13.68
N PHE A 170 -4.33 22.94 12.43
CA PHE A 170 -5.42 22.27 11.76
C PHE A 170 -5.20 20.75 11.77
N ASN A 171 -6.22 19.98 12.19
CA ASN A 171 -6.09 18.53 12.33
C ASN A 171 -6.17 17.83 10.96
N ILE A 172 -5.04 17.79 10.26
CA ILE A 172 -4.88 17.10 8.98
C ILE A 172 -4.12 15.80 9.22
N GLN A 173 -4.74 14.67 8.88
CA GLN A 173 -4.09 13.37 8.93
C GLN A 173 -3.12 13.18 7.76
N LYS A 174 -2.25 12.17 7.86
CA LYS A 174 -1.28 11.87 6.80
C LYS A 174 -2.00 11.59 5.47
N ILE A 175 -1.45 12.14 4.38
CA ILE A 175 -1.94 11.89 3.02
C ILE A 175 -1.88 10.39 2.69
N VAL A 176 -3.02 9.85 2.26
CA VAL A 176 -3.12 8.50 1.74
C VAL A 176 -2.82 8.51 0.24
N ASP A 177 -1.77 7.80 -0.18
CA ASP A 177 -1.43 7.63 -1.59
C ASP A 177 -2.19 6.43 -2.17
N MET A 178 -3.19 6.70 -3.01
CA MET A 178 -3.96 5.69 -3.74
C MET A 178 -3.68 5.76 -5.25
N THR A 179 -2.55 6.36 -5.65
CA THR A 179 -2.22 6.58 -7.06
C THR A 179 -1.55 5.38 -7.71
N GLY A 180 -1.90 5.11 -8.97
CA GLY A 180 -1.08 4.30 -9.86
C GLY A 180 0.16 5.09 -10.29
N LYS A 181 1.36 4.59 -9.96
CA LYS A 181 2.61 5.27 -10.33
C LYS A 181 2.89 5.10 -11.82
N ILE A 182 2.90 6.22 -12.55
CA ILE A 182 3.32 6.28 -13.94
C ILE A 182 4.80 6.65 -13.96
N SER A 183 5.68 5.78 -14.45
CA SER A 183 7.09 6.16 -14.56
C SER A 183 7.23 7.35 -15.52
N PRO A 184 7.82 8.49 -15.10
CA PRO A 184 8.12 9.61 -16.00
C PRO A 184 9.15 9.24 -17.09
N PHE A 185 9.82 8.09 -16.93
CA PHE A 185 10.80 7.54 -17.85
C PHE A 185 10.29 6.31 -18.61
N ALA A 186 9.02 5.92 -18.47
CA ALA A 186 8.45 4.87 -19.29
C ALA A 186 8.26 5.41 -20.73
N PRO A 187 8.86 4.78 -21.76
CA PRO A 187 8.61 5.17 -23.13
C PRO A 187 7.11 5.04 -23.47
N LYS A 188 6.57 5.97 -24.29
CA LYS A 188 5.17 5.97 -24.77
C LYS A 188 4.77 4.70 -25.53
N VAL A 189 5.76 3.95 -25.99
CA VAL A 189 5.59 2.62 -26.55
C VAL A 189 5.79 1.67 -25.38
N ALA A 190 4.80 0.81 -25.08
CA ALA A 190 5.04 -0.34 -24.24
C ALA A 190 6.29 -1.01 -24.81
N ALA A 191 7.43 -0.86 -24.14
CA ALA A 191 8.63 -1.52 -24.60
C ALA A 191 8.20 -2.97 -24.64
N LYS A 192 8.18 -3.58 -25.84
CA LYS A 192 8.28 -5.02 -25.95
C LYS A 192 9.59 -5.31 -25.24
N ARG A 193 9.54 -5.45 -23.91
CA ARG A 193 10.55 -6.21 -23.22
C ARG A 193 10.51 -7.51 -24.02
N PRO A 194 11.59 -7.93 -24.67
CA PRO A 194 11.71 -9.36 -24.86
C PRO A 194 11.59 -9.85 -23.42
N LEU A 195 10.45 -10.46 -23.09
CA LEU A 195 10.43 -11.40 -21.99
C LEU A 195 11.42 -12.44 -22.47
N LEU A 196 12.70 -12.20 -22.17
CA LEU A 196 13.73 -13.17 -22.40
C LEU A 196 13.21 -14.36 -21.63
N THR A 197 12.89 -15.43 -22.34
CA THR A 197 12.61 -16.70 -21.69
C THR A 197 13.82 -17.04 -20.84
N VAL A 198 13.66 -17.93 -19.86
CA VAL A 198 14.78 -18.37 -19.01
C VAL A 198 16.01 -18.74 -19.85
N ASP A 199 15.81 -19.27 -21.05
CA ASP A 199 16.89 -19.64 -21.96
C ASP A 199 17.49 -18.45 -22.71
N GLN A 200 16.69 -17.46 -23.13
CA GLN A 200 17.22 -16.24 -23.72
C GLN A 200 17.97 -15.38 -22.69
N LEU A 201 17.55 -15.40 -21.42
CA LEU A 201 18.26 -14.74 -20.32
C LEU A 201 19.62 -15.42 -20.06
N LYS A 202 19.68 -16.76 -20.13
CA LYS A 202 20.95 -17.50 -20.06
C LYS A 202 21.88 -17.11 -21.21
N GLU A 203 21.37 -17.02 -22.44
CA GLU A 203 22.18 -16.61 -23.60
C GLU A 203 22.70 -15.17 -23.48
N GLU A 204 21.89 -14.23 -22.97
CA GLU A 204 22.29 -12.83 -22.74
C GLU A 204 23.37 -12.72 -21.66
N ILE A 205 23.24 -13.49 -20.57
CA ILE A 205 24.24 -13.58 -19.49
C ILE A 205 25.55 -14.19 -20.01
N LEU A 206 25.47 -15.24 -20.84
CA LEU A 206 26.63 -15.86 -21.48
C LEU A 206 27.32 -14.91 -22.47
N ARG A 207 26.56 -14.08 -23.19
CA ARG A 207 27.10 -13.02 -24.06
C ARG A 207 27.79 -11.89 -23.28
N SER A 208 27.30 -11.59 -22.09
CA SER A 208 27.82 -10.51 -21.23
C SER A 208 29.01 -10.95 -20.36
N TYR A 209 29.26 -12.26 -20.29
CA TYR A 209 30.32 -12.90 -19.51
C TYR A 209 31.75 -12.37 -19.77
N PRO A 210 32.15 -12.08 -21.03
CA PRO A 210 33.49 -11.54 -21.31
C PRO A 210 33.71 -10.14 -20.73
N GLU A 211 32.67 -9.30 -20.73
CA GLU A 211 32.71 -7.93 -20.18
C GLU A 211 32.82 -7.97 -18.65
N LEU A 212 32.09 -8.89 -18.00
CA LEU A 212 32.08 -9.07 -16.56
C LEU A 212 33.44 -9.59 -16.04
N ILE A 213 34.07 -10.53 -16.75
CA ILE A 213 35.44 -10.97 -16.47
C ILE A 213 36.45 -9.82 -16.69
N LYS A 214 36.25 -8.99 -17.71
CA LYS A 214 37.12 -7.83 -17.99
C LYS A 214 37.02 -6.77 -16.89
N ALA A 215 35.83 -6.57 -16.32
CA ALA A 215 35.60 -5.68 -15.18
C ALA A 215 36.23 -6.24 -13.88
N LEU A 216 36.06 -7.53 -13.59
CA LEU A 216 36.66 -8.17 -12.42
C LEU A 216 38.19 -8.19 -12.47
N ARG A 217 38.79 -8.43 -13.66
CA ARG A 217 40.24 -8.32 -13.85
C ARG A 217 40.74 -6.88 -13.74
N LYS A 218 39.97 -5.89 -14.19
CA LYS A 218 40.29 -4.46 -14.00
C LYS A 218 40.35 -4.07 -12.51
N CYS A 219 39.59 -4.76 -11.67
CA CYS A 219 39.58 -4.56 -10.23
C CYS A 219 40.59 -5.45 -9.47
N GLY A 220 41.42 -6.24 -10.16
CA GLY A 220 42.46 -7.07 -9.55
C GLY A 220 41.97 -8.32 -8.82
N ILE A 221 40.74 -8.77 -9.08
CA ILE A 221 40.12 -9.87 -8.33
C ILE A 221 40.27 -11.20 -9.11
N SER A 222 41.00 -12.16 -8.54
CA SER A 222 40.94 -13.59 -8.91
C SER A 222 40.22 -14.35 -7.80
N ALA A 223 39.11 -15.04 -8.11
CA ALA A 223 38.27 -15.69 -7.09
C ALA A 223 38.16 -17.19 -7.34
N SER A 224 38.31 -18.03 -6.28
CA SER A 224 38.12 -19.50 -6.21
C SER A 224 36.63 -19.93 -6.24
N VAL A 225 36.34 -21.20 -6.53
CA VAL A 225 34.95 -21.71 -6.54
C VAL A 225 34.42 -21.85 -5.11
N THR A 226 35.29 -22.22 -4.18
CA THR A 226 35.05 -22.17 -2.74
C THR A 226 34.68 -20.75 -2.29
N ASP A 227 35.33 -19.75 -2.87
CA ASP A 227 35.15 -18.34 -2.49
C ASP A 227 33.82 -17.77 -2.95
N VAL A 228 33.38 -18.12 -4.17
CA VAL A 228 32.05 -17.74 -4.66
C VAL A 228 30.98 -18.37 -3.76
N ARG A 229 31.17 -19.61 -3.33
CA ARG A 229 30.24 -20.30 -2.42
C ARG A 229 30.22 -19.65 -1.02
N GLU A 230 31.36 -19.22 -0.51
CA GLU A 230 31.50 -18.50 0.78
C GLU A 230 30.85 -17.10 0.73
N ILE A 231 31.02 -16.36 -0.38
CA ILE A 231 30.37 -15.06 -0.61
C ILE A 231 28.85 -15.24 -0.66
N CYS A 232 28.37 -16.26 -1.37
CA CYS A 232 26.93 -16.56 -1.43
C CYS A 232 26.37 -16.92 -0.06
N LYS A 233 27.11 -17.71 0.72
CA LYS A 233 26.75 -18.05 2.09
C LYS A 233 26.71 -16.82 3.00
N THR A 234 27.71 -15.94 2.91
CA THR A 234 27.79 -14.70 3.69
C THR A 234 26.66 -13.71 3.32
N LEU A 235 26.30 -13.62 2.04
CA LEU A 235 25.14 -12.85 1.58
C LEU A 235 23.81 -13.44 2.06
N ASN A 236 23.71 -14.77 2.15
CA ASN A 236 22.54 -15.48 2.66
C ASN A 236 22.36 -15.35 4.18
N GLU A 237 23.46 -15.36 4.94
CA GLU A 237 23.45 -15.29 6.41
C GLU A 237 23.37 -13.84 6.92
N ASN A 238 23.50 -12.83 6.05
CA ASN A 238 23.37 -11.43 6.43
C ASN A 238 21.88 -11.01 6.52
N PRO A 239 21.35 -10.74 7.74
CA PRO A 239 19.93 -10.46 7.93
C PRO A 239 19.45 -9.18 7.25
N TYR A 240 20.36 -8.28 6.82
CA TYR A 240 20.01 -7.00 6.21
C TYR A 240 19.81 -7.06 4.70
N ILE A 241 20.40 -8.04 4.01
CA ILE A 241 20.35 -8.13 2.53
C ILE A 241 19.04 -8.81 2.08
N LEU A 242 18.50 -9.73 2.87
CA LEU A 242 17.40 -10.60 2.45
C LEU A 242 16.08 -10.43 3.21
N GLN A 243 16.03 -9.63 4.29
CA GLN A 243 14.78 -9.36 5.02
C GLN A 243 13.67 -8.69 4.18
N LYS A 244 13.95 -8.24 2.95
CA LYS A 244 12.97 -7.64 2.03
C LYS A 244 12.59 -8.50 0.83
N CYS A 245 13.21 -9.67 0.63
CA CYS A 245 12.92 -10.52 -0.52
C CYS A 245 11.92 -11.61 -0.14
N SER A 246 10.88 -11.79 -0.95
CA SER A 246 9.94 -12.90 -0.78
C SER A 246 10.67 -14.23 -0.98
N GLY A 247 10.23 -15.29 -0.30
CA GLY A 247 10.85 -16.63 -0.36
C GLY A 247 11.19 -17.15 -1.78
N PRO A 248 10.35 -16.91 -2.80
CA PRO A 248 10.66 -17.31 -4.18
C PRO A 248 11.88 -16.59 -4.79
N VAL A 249 12.10 -15.32 -4.44
CA VAL A 249 13.23 -14.52 -4.92
C VAL A 249 14.53 -15.03 -4.30
N HIS A 250 14.49 -15.42 -3.03
CA HIS A 250 15.61 -16.01 -2.32
C HIS A 250 16.04 -17.36 -2.93
N GLN A 251 15.07 -18.23 -3.24
CA GLN A 251 15.35 -19.52 -3.88
C GLN A 251 15.94 -19.34 -5.29
N HIS A 252 15.42 -18.38 -6.05
CA HIS A 252 15.88 -18.11 -7.41
C HIS A 252 17.32 -17.58 -7.45
N LEU A 253 17.65 -16.63 -6.55
CA LEU A 253 19.02 -16.09 -6.42
C LEU A 253 20.02 -17.18 -6.04
N THR A 254 19.65 -18.03 -5.07
CA THR A 254 20.50 -19.15 -4.63
C THR A 254 20.77 -20.11 -5.79
N ASN A 255 19.74 -20.52 -6.52
CA ASN A 255 19.89 -21.43 -7.66
C ASN A 255 20.75 -20.84 -8.78
N LEU A 256 20.62 -19.54 -9.05
CA LEU A 256 21.38 -18.86 -10.09
C LEU A 256 22.86 -18.76 -9.73
N LEU A 257 23.16 -18.46 -8.47
CA LEU A 257 24.53 -18.39 -7.94
C LEU A 257 25.19 -19.77 -7.92
N GLU A 258 24.49 -20.83 -7.51
CA GLU A 258 25.01 -22.21 -7.57
C GLU A 258 25.30 -22.66 -9.01
N THR A 259 24.44 -22.28 -9.95
CA THR A 259 24.62 -22.61 -11.37
C THR A 259 25.83 -21.90 -11.96
N MET A 260 26.00 -20.61 -11.65
CA MET A 260 27.19 -19.83 -12.06
C MET A 260 28.48 -20.41 -11.47
N THR A 261 28.42 -20.85 -10.21
CA THR A 261 29.54 -21.46 -9.49
C THR A 261 29.99 -22.75 -10.18
N LYS A 262 29.05 -23.66 -10.50
CA LYS A 262 29.35 -24.92 -11.23
C LYS A 262 29.89 -24.68 -12.64
N GLU A 263 29.40 -23.66 -13.34
CA GLU A 263 29.90 -23.29 -14.67
C GLU A 263 31.36 -22.78 -14.63
N LEU A 264 31.70 -21.98 -13.62
CA LEU A 264 33.06 -21.49 -13.40
C LEU A 264 34.05 -22.62 -13.07
N GLU A 265 33.57 -23.59 -12.28
CA GLU A 265 34.26 -24.84 -11.91
C GLU A 265 34.56 -25.70 -13.15
N ASN A 266 33.55 -25.94 -13.98
CA ASN A 266 33.65 -26.74 -15.20
C ASN A 266 34.62 -26.14 -16.23
N LYS A 267 34.74 -24.81 -16.26
CA LYS A 267 35.61 -24.09 -17.19
C LYS A 267 37.03 -23.85 -16.66
N LYS A 268 37.36 -24.29 -15.45
CA LYS A 268 38.69 -24.12 -14.79
C LYS A 268 39.19 -22.68 -14.76
N ILE A 269 38.28 -21.70 -14.74
CA ILE A 269 38.60 -20.26 -14.88
C ILE A 269 39.20 -19.68 -13.59
N VAL A 270 39.21 -20.46 -12.51
CA VAL A 270 39.17 -19.95 -11.15
C VAL A 270 40.35 -20.51 -10.33
N LYS A 271 41.11 -19.63 -9.65
CA LYS A 271 42.20 -19.91 -8.70
C LYS A 271 42.13 -18.96 -7.48
N ASP A 272 42.73 -19.39 -6.37
CA ASP A 272 42.60 -18.89 -4.99
C ASP A 272 42.59 -17.36 -4.77
N LEU A 273 41.79 -16.92 -3.80
CA LEU A 273 41.72 -15.53 -3.31
C LEU A 273 42.90 -15.12 -2.42
N PRO A 274 43.24 -13.83 -2.36
CA PRO A 274 44.03 -13.25 -1.28
C PRO A 274 43.31 -13.36 0.07
N THR A 275 44.05 -13.64 1.14
CA THR A 275 43.57 -13.87 2.52
C THR A 275 42.73 -12.74 3.12
N ASP A 276 42.83 -11.53 2.55
CA ASP A 276 42.36 -10.30 3.18
C ASP A 276 41.00 -9.85 2.61
N PHE A 277 40.49 -10.58 1.62
CA PHE A 277 39.29 -10.21 0.87
C PHE A 277 37.99 -10.37 1.68
N ILE A 278 37.87 -11.45 2.46
CA ILE A 278 36.68 -11.71 3.29
C ILE A 278 36.51 -10.65 4.40
N PRO A 279 37.57 -10.28 5.16
CA PRO A 279 37.51 -9.15 6.09
C PRO A 279 37.10 -7.83 5.42
N PHE A 280 37.64 -7.53 4.24
CA PHE A 280 37.31 -6.32 3.49
C PHE A 280 35.82 -6.27 3.09
N LEU A 281 35.29 -7.36 2.55
CA LEU A 281 33.89 -7.45 2.12
C LEU A 281 32.94 -7.26 3.31
N ALA A 282 33.22 -7.92 4.43
CA ALA A 282 32.43 -7.80 5.66
C ALA A 282 32.42 -6.35 6.20
N GLU A 283 33.54 -5.64 6.10
CA GLU A 283 33.63 -4.24 6.52
C GLU A 283 32.87 -3.30 5.57
N GLN A 284 32.91 -3.52 4.25
CA GLN A 284 32.11 -2.74 3.29
C GLN A 284 30.61 -2.95 3.51
N CYS A 285 30.16 -4.18 3.78
CA CYS A 285 28.75 -4.45 4.09
C CYS A 285 28.26 -3.74 5.36
N ARG A 286 29.12 -3.49 6.35
CA ARG A 286 28.76 -2.71 7.56
C ARG A 286 28.67 -1.20 7.30
N LYS A 287 29.32 -0.69 6.26
CA LYS A 287 29.33 0.74 5.89
C LYS A 287 28.07 1.15 5.11
N VAL A 288 27.32 0.20 4.57
CA VAL A 288 26.00 0.43 3.96
C VAL A 288 24.95 0.50 5.06
N LYS A 289 24.85 1.67 5.72
CA LYS A 289 23.70 2.07 6.54
C LYS A 289 22.69 2.84 5.69
#